data_AF-A0A5J4QBN5-F1
#
_entry.id   AF-A0A5J4QBN5-F1
#
_cell.length_a   1.000
_cell.length_b   1.000
_cell.length_c   1.000
_cell.angle_alpha   90.00
_cell.angle_beta   90.00
_cell.angle_gamma   90.00
#
_symmetry.space_group_name_H-M   'P 1'
#
loop_
_entity.id
_entity.type
_entity.pdbx_description
1 polymer ?
#
loop_
_entity_poly.entity_id
_entity_poly.type
_entity_poly.pdbx_seq_one_letter_code
_entity_poly.pdbx_strand_id
1 'polypeptide(L)'
;CGCYGVRPWLLSGRNPSTPDVLRKVTGSHQMDWVRACKESASNRVETASPFSEAGPFNEMVVMGVLAVRLQALNQELHWDGENMKFTNIPQDATIGTIIKDDFHIKDGHPTFDKAMTDPVNAVAYAEELIKHTYRDGWKLPDMPR
;
A
#
# COMPACT_ATOMS: atom_id res chain seq x y z
N CYS A 1 -9.07 15.10 -19.00
CA CYS A 1 -9.77 14.05 -18.24
C CYS A 1 -10.62 14.69 -17.15
N GLY A 2 -11.73 14.06 -16.76
CA GLY A 2 -12.42 14.35 -15.50
C GLY A 2 -11.66 13.74 -14.32
N CYS A 3 -11.92 14.22 -13.10
CA CYS A 3 -11.35 13.62 -11.89
C CYS A 3 -11.94 12.21 -11.66
N TYR A 4 -11.13 11.26 -11.19
CA TYR A 4 -11.56 9.89 -10.82
C TYR A 4 -12.30 9.10 -11.91
N GLY A 5 -12.02 9.36 -13.20
CA GLY A 5 -12.67 8.67 -14.31
C GLY A 5 -14.15 9.03 -14.49
N VAL A 6 -14.64 10.08 -13.81
CA VAL A 6 -16.01 10.59 -14.03
C VAL A 6 -16.07 11.26 -15.40
N ARG A 7 -16.90 10.71 -16.30
CA ARG A 7 -17.04 11.12 -17.71
C ARG A 7 -15.69 11.09 -18.43
N PRO A 8 -15.10 9.89 -18.63
CA PRO A 8 -13.82 9.79 -19.31
C PRO A 8 -14.01 10.16 -20.78
N TRP A 9 -12.99 10.79 -21.36
CA TRP A 9 -12.91 11.01 -22.80
C TRP A 9 -11.51 10.63 -23.28
N LEU A 10 -11.43 10.14 -24.52
CA LEU A 10 -10.14 9.87 -25.14
C LEU A 10 -9.54 11.18 -25.65
N LEU A 11 -8.24 11.38 -25.45
CA LEU A 11 -7.52 12.55 -25.99
C LEU A 11 -7.68 12.66 -27.52
N SER A 12 -7.81 11.51 -28.20
CA SER A 12 -8.08 11.44 -29.64
C SER A 12 -9.49 11.89 -30.08
N GLY A 13 -10.41 12.18 -29.14
CA GLY A 13 -11.81 12.51 -29.43
C GLY A 13 -12.68 11.34 -29.93
N ARG A 14 -12.09 10.16 -30.16
CA ARG A 14 -12.81 8.96 -30.59
C ARG A 14 -13.77 8.45 -29.50
N ASN A 15 -14.88 7.86 -29.94
CA ASN A 15 -15.83 7.15 -29.09
C ASN A 15 -15.96 5.69 -29.57
N PRO A 16 -15.00 4.81 -29.23
CA PRO A 16 -15.04 3.43 -29.69
C PRO A 16 -16.21 2.66 -29.07
N SER A 17 -16.87 1.82 -29.87
CA SER A 17 -17.86 0.86 -29.38
C SER A 17 -17.14 -0.41 -28.96
N THR A 18 -17.25 -0.79 -27.68
CA THR A 18 -16.66 -2.01 -27.12
C THR A 18 -17.73 -2.83 -26.42
N PRO A 19 -17.66 -4.17 -26.45
CA PRO A 19 -18.57 -4.99 -25.68
C PRO A 19 -18.41 -4.75 -24.18
N ASP A 20 -19.51 -4.86 -23.44
CA ASP A 20 -19.49 -4.80 -21.99
C ASP A 20 -18.96 -6.13 -21.43
N VAL A 21 -17.79 -6.08 -20.80
CA VAL A 21 -17.12 -7.28 -20.24
C VAL A 21 -17.28 -7.41 -18.73
N LEU A 22 -17.71 -6.33 -18.04
CA LEU A 22 -17.88 -6.27 -16.59
C LEU A 22 -19.20 -5.59 -16.23
N ARG A 23 -19.71 -5.90 -15.04
CA ARG A 23 -20.91 -5.25 -14.48
C ARG A 23 -20.68 -3.74 -14.35
N LYS A 24 -21.59 -2.94 -14.90
CA LYS A 24 -21.59 -1.48 -14.72
C LYS A 24 -22.27 -1.11 -13.41
N VAL A 25 -21.55 -0.38 -12.55
CA VAL A 25 -22.11 0.22 -11.33
C VAL A 25 -22.88 1.49 -11.72
N THR A 26 -24.18 1.55 -11.40
CA THR A 26 -25.08 2.65 -11.80
C THR A 26 -25.03 3.86 -10.85
N GLY A 27 -24.32 3.75 -9.72
CA GLY A 27 -24.07 4.83 -8.75
C GLY A 27 -22.58 5.15 -8.62
N SER A 28 -22.09 5.33 -7.39
CA SER A 28 -20.66 5.42 -7.10
C SER A 28 -20.09 4.08 -6.64
N HIS A 29 -18.76 3.92 -6.70
CA HIS A 29 -18.11 2.70 -6.19
C HIS A 29 -18.38 2.48 -4.69
N GLN A 30 -18.44 3.55 -3.89
CA GLN A 30 -18.79 3.45 -2.47
C GLN A 30 -20.24 2.98 -2.28
N MET A 31 -21.17 3.45 -3.13
CA MET A 31 -22.57 3.04 -3.04
C MET A 31 -22.80 1.58 -3.44
N ASP A 32 -21.96 1.01 -4.32
CA ASP A 32 -21.99 -0.42 -4.62
C ASP A 32 -21.66 -1.27 -3.38
N TRP A 33 -20.70 -0.82 -2.57
CA TRP A 33 -20.37 -1.46 -1.29
C TRP A 33 -21.48 -1.31 -0.26
N VAL A 34 -22.03 -0.09 -0.07
CA VAL A 34 -23.15 0.15 0.84
C VAL A 34 -24.37 -0.70 0.49
N ARG A 35 -24.67 -0.83 -0.81
CA ARG A 35 -25.72 -1.74 -1.31
C ARG A 35 -25.47 -3.17 -0.84
N ALA A 36 -24.27 -3.72 -1.12
CA ALA A 36 -23.93 -5.09 -0.75
C ALA A 36 -24.04 -5.33 0.77
N CYS A 37 -23.62 -4.36 1.60
CA CYS A 37 -23.76 -4.44 3.06
C CYS A 37 -25.22 -4.53 3.54
N LYS A 38 -26.16 -3.91 2.83
CA LYS A 38 -27.59 -3.89 3.18
C LYS A 38 -28.36 -5.11 2.67
N GLU A 39 -27.82 -5.82 1.68
CA GLU A 39 -28.40 -7.05 1.14
C GLU A 39 -28.15 -8.23 2.08
N SER A 40 -29.12 -9.15 2.12
CA SER A 40 -28.95 -10.42 2.84
C SER A 40 -27.92 -11.29 2.12
N ALA A 41 -27.20 -12.11 2.87
CA ALA A 41 -26.19 -13.00 2.29
C ALA A 41 -26.74 -13.91 1.17
N SER A 42 -28.02 -14.29 1.22
CA SER A 42 -28.67 -15.16 0.24
C SER A 42 -28.94 -14.50 -1.13
N ASN A 43 -29.00 -13.18 -1.20
CA ASN A 43 -29.29 -12.45 -2.44
C ASN A 43 -28.28 -11.35 -2.76
N ARG A 44 -27.15 -11.34 -2.04
CA ARG A 44 -26.13 -10.31 -2.18
C ARG A 44 -25.44 -10.44 -3.52
N VAL A 45 -25.42 -9.34 -4.28
CA VAL A 45 -24.59 -9.24 -5.49
C VAL A 45 -23.20 -8.79 -5.10
N GLU A 46 -22.18 -9.52 -5.55
CA GLU A 46 -20.78 -9.20 -5.30
C GLU A 46 -20.42 -7.78 -5.81
N THR A 47 -19.67 -7.06 -4.98
CA THR A 47 -19.21 -5.70 -5.31
C THR A 47 -18.21 -5.73 -6.44
N ALA A 48 -18.03 -4.61 -7.16
CA ALA A 48 -17.02 -4.53 -8.23
C ALA A 48 -15.57 -4.58 -7.70
N SER A 49 -15.35 -4.50 -6.39
CA SER A 49 -14.05 -4.60 -5.72
C SER A 49 -14.16 -5.46 -4.45
N PRO A 50 -14.44 -6.78 -4.57
CA PRO A 50 -14.61 -7.66 -3.41
C PRO A 50 -13.29 -7.86 -2.67
N PHE A 51 -13.33 -8.22 -1.39
CA PHE A 51 -12.11 -8.45 -0.59
C PHE A 51 -11.23 -9.59 -1.12
N SER A 52 -11.81 -10.57 -1.82
CA SER A 52 -11.09 -11.65 -2.50
C SER A 52 -10.11 -11.13 -3.56
N GLU A 53 -10.38 -9.97 -4.15
CA GLU A 53 -9.51 -9.31 -5.13
C GLU A 53 -8.78 -8.11 -4.51
N ALA A 54 -9.52 -7.21 -3.88
CA ALA A 54 -8.99 -5.97 -3.32
C ALA A 54 -8.06 -6.20 -2.11
N GLY A 55 -8.26 -7.29 -1.36
CA GLY A 55 -7.39 -7.67 -0.25
C GLY A 55 -5.97 -7.99 -0.72
N PRO A 56 -5.77 -9.00 -1.58
CA PRO A 56 -4.47 -9.28 -2.19
C PRO A 56 -3.90 -8.09 -2.98
N PHE A 57 -4.75 -7.33 -3.69
CA PHE A 57 -4.27 -6.16 -4.42
C PHE A 57 -3.70 -5.08 -3.49
N ASN A 58 -4.27 -4.92 -2.28
CA ASN A 58 -3.75 -3.98 -1.29
C ASN A 58 -2.34 -4.36 -0.82
N GLU A 59 -1.97 -5.64 -0.85
CA GLU A 59 -0.62 -6.12 -0.52
C GLU A 59 0.44 -5.42 -1.38
N MET A 60 0.22 -5.33 -2.69
CA MET A 60 1.13 -4.65 -3.62
C MET A 60 1.32 -3.17 -3.25
N VAL A 61 0.25 -2.50 -2.83
CA VAL A 61 0.30 -1.09 -2.43
C VAL A 61 1.11 -0.92 -1.14
N VAL A 62 0.86 -1.76 -0.13
CA VAL A 62 1.61 -1.67 1.13
C VAL A 62 3.07 -2.09 0.97
N MET A 63 3.40 -3.00 0.05
CA MET A 63 4.79 -3.33 -0.28
C MET A 63 5.56 -2.10 -0.81
N GLY A 64 4.89 -1.21 -1.55
CA GLY A 64 5.48 0.09 -1.95
C GLY A 64 5.82 0.98 -0.76
N VAL A 65 5.00 0.96 0.30
CA VAL A 65 5.29 1.69 1.55
C VAL A 65 6.47 1.08 2.29
N LEU A 66 6.55 -0.26 2.36
CA LEU A 66 7.67 -0.95 3.00
C LEU A 66 8.98 -0.68 2.27
N ALA A 67 8.98 -0.65 0.93
CA ALA A 67 10.17 -0.31 0.13
C ALA A 67 10.72 1.08 0.49
N VAL A 68 9.86 2.08 0.67
CA VAL A 68 10.28 3.43 1.10
C VAL A 68 10.83 3.42 2.53
N ARG A 69 10.19 2.67 3.45
CA ARG A 69 10.65 2.58 4.85
C ARG A 69 11.97 1.85 5.01
N LEU A 70 12.28 0.95 4.09
CA LEU A 70 13.50 0.13 4.07
C LEU A 70 14.55 0.66 3.06
N GLN A 71 14.31 1.82 2.43
CA GLN A 71 15.13 2.32 1.32
C GLN A 71 16.62 2.52 1.69
N ALA A 72 16.92 2.75 2.97
CA ALA A 72 18.30 2.90 3.46
C ALA A 72 19.16 1.63 3.25
N LEU A 73 18.52 0.47 3.01
CA LEU A 73 19.22 -0.76 2.63
C LEU A 73 19.84 -0.68 1.23
N ASN A 74 19.42 0.27 0.39
CA ASN A 74 19.94 0.50 -0.97
C ASN A 74 20.01 -0.78 -1.82
N GLN A 75 18.99 -1.63 -1.72
CA GLN A 75 18.89 -2.88 -2.46
C GLN A 75 17.46 -3.12 -2.94
N GLU A 76 17.31 -4.00 -3.92
CA GLU A 76 16.01 -4.59 -4.25
C GLU A 76 15.54 -5.48 -3.10
N LEU A 77 14.24 -5.50 -2.82
CA LEU A 77 13.66 -6.31 -1.74
C LEU A 77 12.86 -7.46 -2.34
N HIS A 78 13.21 -8.69 -1.96
CA HIS A 78 12.53 -9.90 -2.44
C HIS A 78 11.45 -10.32 -1.46
N TRP A 79 10.20 -10.11 -1.86
CA TRP A 79 9.01 -10.40 -1.05
C TRP A 79 8.49 -11.83 -1.28
N ASP A 80 8.29 -12.56 -0.19
CA ASP A 80 7.60 -13.85 -0.14
C ASP A 80 6.23 -13.62 0.51
N GLY A 81 5.19 -13.45 -0.32
CA GLY A 81 3.83 -13.14 0.13
C GLY A 81 3.14 -14.30 0.84
N GLU A 82 3.47 -15.55 0.53
CA GLU A 82 2.89 -16.71 1.23
C GLU A 82 3.34 -16.77 2.68
N ASN A 83 4.62 -16.48 2.94
CA ASN A 83 5.20 -16.49 4.28
C ASN A 83 5.26 -15.09 4.92
N MET A 84 4.79 -14.05 4.22
CA MET A 84 4.76 -12.66 4.65
C MET A 84 6.13 -12.15 5.16
N LYS A 85 7.20 -12.30 4.35
CA LYS A 85 8.55 -11.86 4.75
C LYS A 85 9.43 -11.44 3.58
N PHE A 86 10.44 -10.62 3.87
CA PHE A 86 11.55 -10.41 2.93
C PHE A 86 12.59 -11.52 3.08
N THR A 87 13.10 -12.00 1.96
CA THR A 87 14.00 -13.16 1.92
C THR A 87 15.48 -12.80 1.79
N ASN A 88 15.79 -11.54 1.49
CA ASN A 88 17.13 -11.09 1.13
C ASN A 88 17.71 -10.00 2.03
N ILE A 89 17.07 -9.67 3.15
CA ILE A 89 17.63 -8.74 4.15
C ILE A 89 18.68 -9.48 4.99
N PRO A 90 19.95 -9.04 5.04
CA PRO A 90 20.97 -9.63 5.91
C PRO A 90 20.59 -9.52 7.39
N GLN A 91 20.88 -10.54 8.18
CA GLN A 91 20.51 -10.61 9.61
C GLN A 91 21.14 -9.49 10.46
N ASP A 92 22.32 -9.03 10.09
CA ASP A 92 23.07 -7.96 10.75
C ASP A 92 22.82 -6.57 10.12
N ALA A 93 21.99 -6.48 9.07
CA ALA A 93 21.69 -5.21 8.44
C ALA A 93 20.96 -4.28 9.42
N THR A 94 21.37 -3.02 9.42
CA THR A 94 20.72 -1.97 10.20
C THR A 94 20.29 -0.82 9.30
N ILE A 95 19.26 -0.11 9.72
CA ILE A 95 18.77 1.09 9.05
C ILE A 95 18.56 2.22 10.07
N GLY A 96 18.70 3.45 9.60
CA GLY A 96 18.31 4.64 10.33
C GLY A 96 17.40 5.51 9.47
N THR A 97 16.59 6.35 10.10
CA THR A 97 15.72 7.32 9.42
C THR A 97 16.15 8.74 9.78
N ILE A 98 15.89 9.70 8.88
CA ILE A 98 16.20 11.10 9.12
C ILE A 98 15.19 11.66 10.12
N ILE A 99 15.67 12.16 11.26
CA ILE A 99 14.89 12.91 12.25
C ILE A 99 14.74 14.36 11.79
N LYS A 100 15.86 14.95 11.35
CA LYS A 100 15.95 16.36 10.96
C LYS A 100 16.94 16.49 9.82
N ASP A 101 16.64 17.35 8.86
CA ASP A 101 17.56 17.70 7.76
C ASP A 101 17.64 19.22 7.67
N ASP A 102 18.66 19.81 8.29
CA ASP A 102 18.83 21.25 8.27
C ASP A 102 19.61 21.69 7.03
N PHE A 103 18.98 22.59 6.28
CA PHE A 103 19.59 23.20 5.11
C PHE A 103 20.36 24.47 5.48
N HIS A 104 21.63 24.52 5.07
CA HIS A 104 22.49 25.68 5.25
C HIS A 104 23.25 26.00 3.96
N ILE A 105 23.56 27.27 3.72
CA ILE A 105 24.42 27.69 2.62
C ILE A 105 25.75 28.18 3.22
N LYS A 106 26.86 27.53 2.88
CA LYS A 106 28.23 27.98 3.23
C LYS A 106 28.94 28.42 1.97
N ASP A 107 29.31 29.70 1.89
CA ASP A 107 30.01 30.30 0.73
C ASP A 107 29.31 30.05 -0.62
N GLY A 108 27.97 30.11 -0.63
CA GLY A 108 27.15 29.83 -1.81
C GLY A 108 26.91 28.35 -2.11
N HIS A 109 27.52 27.42 -1.35
CA HIS A 109 27.31 25.98 -1.48
C HIS A 109 26.19 25.47 -0.55
N PRO A 110 25.16 24.79 -1.10
CA PRO A 110 24.19 24.02 -0.33
C PRO A 110 24.85 22.95 0.53
N THR A 111 24.49 22.90 1.81
CA THR A 111 24.93 21.89 2.77
C THR A 111 23.74 21.41 3.59
N PHE A 112 23.76 20.13 3.95
CA PHE A 112 22.67 19.45 4.66
C PHE A 112 23.25 18.83 5.93
N ASP A 113 22.66 19.16 7.08
CA ASP A 113 23.02 18.58 8.37
C ASP A 113 21.89 17.64 8.81
N LYS A 114 22.07 16.35 8.53
CA LYS A 114 21.07 15.32 8.79
C LYS A 114 21.29 14.71 10.17
N ALA A 115 20.35 14.91 11.07
CA ALA A 115 20.24 14.12 12.29
C ALA A 115 19.50 12.81 11.98
N MET A 116 20.11 11.67 12.29
CA MET A 116 19.55 10.33 12.07
C MET A 116 19.08 9.71 13.38
N THR A 117 18.13 8.78 13.32
CA THR A 117 17.80 7.90 14.44
C THR A 117 18.96 6.96 14.76
N ASP A 118 18.96 6.41 15.98
CA ASP A 118 19.80 5.25 16.29
C ASP A 118 19.50 4.13 15.29
N PRO A 119 20.54 3.39 14.82
CA PRO A 119 20.33 2.28 13.91
C PRO A 119 19.49 1.18 14.55
N VAL A 120 18.52 0.66 13.81
CA VAL A 120 17.69 -0.48 14.22
C VAL A 120 17.96 -1.66 13.29
N ASN A 121 17.78 -2.88 13.81
CA ASN A 121 17.88 -4.09 12.98
C ASN A 121 16.80 -4.08 11.89
N ALA A 122 17.22 -4.25 10.65
CA ALA A 122 16.34 -4.11 9.49
C ALA A 122 15.32 -5.26 9.38
N VAL A 123 15.70 -6.48 9.76
CA VAL A 123 14.81 -7.66 9.76
C VAL A 123 13.70 -7.45 10.79
N ALA A 124 14.06 -7.16 12.04
CA ALA A 124 13.10 -6.92 13.10
C ALA A 124 12.16 -5.73 12.79
N TYR A 125 12.71 -4.66 12.21
CA TYR A 125 11.89 -3.52 11.79
C TYR A 125 10.91 -3.89 10.67
N ALA A 126 11.33 -4.68 9.68
CA ALA A 126 10.44 -5.15 8.62
C ALA A 126 9.34 -6.08 9.16
N GLU A 127 9.69 -7.03 10.04
CA GLU A 127 8.73 -7.94 10.68
C GLU A 127 7.67 -7.17 11.47
N GLU A 128 8.06 -6.13 12.20
CA GLU A 128 7.14 -5.28 12.95
C GLU A 128 6.23 -4.44 12.04
N LEU A 129 6.69 -4.03 10.85
CA LEU A 129 5.85 -3.36 9.86
C LEU A 129 4.82 -4.31 9.22
N ILE A 130 5.19 -5.58 9.02
CA ILE A 130 4.34 -6.60 8.39
C ILE A 130 3.30 -7.12 9.38
N LYS A 131 3.75 -7.44 10.60
CA LYS A 131 2.93 -8.02 11.66
C LYS A 131 3.15 -7.24 12.95
N HIS A 132 2.49 -6.09 13.02
CA HIS A 132 2.60 -5.17 14.15
C HIS A 132 2.24 -5.82 15.49
N THR A 133 3.08 -5.57 16.48
CA THR A 133 2.82 -5.91 17.88
C THR A 133 1.91 -4.84 18.46
N TYR A 134 0.62 -5.15 18.54
CA TYR A 134 -0.37 -4.25 19.12
C TYR A 134 -0.23 -4.16 20.64
N ARG A 135 -0.75 -3.07 21.20
CA ARG A 135 -0.84 -2.86 22.65
C ARG A 135 -1.61 -4.00 23.33
N ASP A 136 -1.27 -4.30 24.58
CA ASP A 136 -1.97 -5.30 25.39
C ASP A 136 -3.51 -5.15 25.33
N GLY A 137 -4.17 -6.28 25.06
CA GLY A 137 -5.62 -6.38 24.87
C GLY A 137 -6.11 -6.07 23.46
N TRP A 138 -5.24 -5.64 22.54
CA TRP A 138 -5.59 -5.40 21.14
C TRP A 138 -5.12 -6.59 20.30
N LYS A 139 -6.04 -7.25 19.60
CA LYS A 139 -5.75 -8.35 18.68
C LYS A 139 -6.59 -8.18 17.42
N LEU A 140 -5.97 -8.35 16.25
CA LEU A 140 -6.73 -8.52 15.02
C LEU A 140 -7.47 -9.86 15.05
N PRO A 141 -8.67 -9.95 14.46
CA PRO A 141 -9.32 -11.24 14.24
C PRO A 141 -8.41 -12.13 13.38
N ASP A 142 -8.52 -13.45 13.58
CA ASP A 142 -7.77 -14.40 12.75
C ASP A 142 -8.22 -14.26 11.28
N MET A 143 -7.30 -14.47 10.35
CA MET A 143 -7.62 -14.40 8.92
C MET A 143 -8.73 -15.40 8.57
N PRO A 144 -9.70 -15.03 7.72
CA PRO A 144 -10.72 -15.97 7.26
C PRO A 144 -10.04 -17.15 6.53
N ARG A 145 -10.54 -18.36 6.78
CA ARG A 145 -10.10 -19.59 6.11
C ARG A 145 -10.81 -19.82 4.79
#